data_AF-A0AAV7V1Q2-F1
#
_entry.id   AF-A0AAV7V1Q2-F1
#
_cell.length_a   1.000
_cell.length_b   1.000
_cell.length_c   1.000
_cell.angle_alpha   90.00
_cell.angle_beta   90.00
_cell.angle_gamma   90.00
#
_symmetry.space_group_name_H-M   'P 1'
#
loop_
_entity.id
_entity.type
_entity.pdbx_description
1 polymer ?
#
loop_
_entity_poly.entity_id
_entity_poly.type
_entity_poly.pdbx_seq_one_letter_code
_entity_poly.pdbx_strand_id
1 'polypeptide(L)'
;MSGYIYVGSEQRTGAESDGRLQICEQRIGAESDGRLQICEQRTGAESDGRLQICEQRTGAESDGRLQICEQRTGAESDGRLQICEQRIGAESDGRLQICEQRTGAESDGRLQICEQRIGAESDGRLQICEQRTGAESDGRLQICEPRTGAESDGRLQICEQRTGAESDGRLQICEQRTGAESDGRLQICEQRTGVESDGRLQICEPRTRAESDGRLRYVSRGQVQRVMAGCRYVSRGQVQRVMTGCRYVSRE
;
A
#
# COMPACT_ATOMS: atom_id res chain seq x y z
N MET A 1 36.37 -5.37 28.58
CA MET A 1 35.49 -4.19 28.36
C MET A 1 34.30 -4.32 29.27
N SER A 2 34.32 -3.56 30.37
CA SER A 2 33.23 -3.51 31.35
C SER A 2 32.02 -2.85 30.69
N GLY A 3 30.92 -3.58 30.58
CA GLY A 3 29.67 -3.05 30.05
C GLY A 3 28.82 -2.56 31.20
N TYR A 4 28.66 -1.24 31.33
CA TYR A 4 27.71 -0.68 32.27
C TYR A 4 26.28 -1.05 31.82
N ILE A 5 25.52 -1.63 32.74
CA ILE A 5 24.09 -1.85 32.62
C ILE A 5 23.44 -0.66 33.33
N TYR A 6 22.78 0.23 32.59
CA TYR A 6 22.01 1.31 33.19
C TYR A 6 20.56 0.84 33.34
N VAL A 7 20.25 0.31 34.52
CA VAL A 7 18.89 -0.02 34.95
C VAL A 7 18.41 1.08 35.88
N GLY A 8 17.31 1.74 35.55
CA GLY A 8 16.53 2.49 36.53
C GLY A 8 16.75 4.00 36.52
N SER A 9 15.98 4.69 35.69
CA SER A 9 15.57 6.07 35.95
C SER A 9 14.14 6.20 35.44
N GLU A 10 13.20 6.57 36.31
CA GLU A 10 11.78 6.83 35.97
C GLU A 10 11.70 7.84 34.81
N GLN A 11 12.54 8.86 34.80
CA GLN A 11 12.58 9.86 33.74
C GLN A 11 14.02 10.20 33.34
N ARG A 12 14.25 10.35 32.03
CA ARG A 12 15.47 10.95 31.46
C ARG A 12 15.11 12.19 30.66
N THR A 13 15.57 13.34 31.11
CA THR A 13 15.38 14.64 30.46
C THR A 13 16.73 15.22 30.09
N GLY A 14 16.92 15.60 28.81
CA GLY A 14 18.07 16.42 28.38
C GLY A 14 19.47 15.81 28.57
N ALA A 15 19.60 14.50 28.78
CA ALA A 15 20.88 13.86 29.07
C ALA A 15 21.26 12.83 28.00
N GLU A 16 22.45 12.98 27.42
CA GLU A 16 23.13 11.94 26.65
C GLU A 16 23.38 10.72 27.55
N SER A 17 23.12 9.53 27.02
CA SER A 17 23.40 8.29 27.74
C SER A 17 23.91 7.23 26.81
N ASP A 18 25.07 6.67 27.16
CA ASP A 18 25.71 5.57 26.46
C ASP A 18 25.67 4.31 27.32
N GLY A 19 25.27 3.19 26.73
CA GLY A 19 25.19 1.95 27.49
C GLY A 19 24.85 0.73 26.65
N ARG A 20 25.29 -0.45 27.08
CA ARG A 20 24.92 -1.70 26.38
C ARG A 20 23.44 -2.02 26.50
N LEU A 21 22.82 -1.62 27.60
CA LEU A 21 21.41 -1.81 27.90
C LEU A 21 20.90 -0.57 28.63
N GLN A 22 19.81 -0.01 28.13
CA GLN A 22 19.13 1.14 28.69
C GLN A 22 17.65 0.83 28.89
N ILE A 23 17.16 1.01 30.12
CA ILE A 23 15.75 0.85 30.47
C ILE A 23 15.31 2.08 31.27
N CYS A 24 14.24 2.75 30.85
CA CYS A 24 13.63 3.90 31.51
C CYS A 24 12.12 3.94 31.24
N GLU A 25 11.30 4.54 32.10
CA GLU A 25 9.88 4.72 31.81
C GLU A 25 9.72 5.83 30.75
N GLN A 26 10.29 7.00 31.00
CA GLN A 26 10.18 8.14 30.07
C GLN A 26 11.53 8.68 29.62
N ARG A 27 11.60 9.08 28.35
CA ARG A 27 12.71 9.79 27.74
C ARG A 27 12.22 11.02 27.00
N ILE A 28 12.71 12.20 27.37
CA ILE A 28 12.28 13.47 26.80
C ILE A 28 13.51 14.31 26.41
N GLY A 29 13.61 14.73 25.15
CA GLY A 29 14.66 15.67 24.73
C GLY A 29 16.07 15.14 24.92
N ALA A 30 16.27 13.82 24.82
CA ALA A 30 17.52 13.18 25.22
C ALA A 30 18.04 12.25 24.12
N GLU A 31 19.33 12.36 23.83
CA GLU A 31 20.04 11.49 22.90
C GLU A 31 20.49 10.19 23.62
N SER A 32 20.53 9.09 22.88
CA SER A 32 21.08 7.84 23.42
C SER A 32 21.66 6.91 22.37
N ASP A 33 22.88 6.44 22.61
CA ASP A 33 23.44 5.27 21.94
C ASP A 33 23.40 4.06 22.88
N GLY A 34 22.77 2.99 22.42
CA GLY A 34 22.85 1.74 23.13
C GLY A 34 22.47 0.52 22.32
N ARG A 35 23.14 -0.60 22.61
CA ARG A 35 22.86 -1.85 21.89
C ARG A 35 21.41 -2.32 22.10
N LEU A 36 20.86 -2.14 23.29
CA LEU A 36 19.48 -2.49 23.65
C LEU A 36 18.84 -1.30 24.37
N GLN A 37 17.72 -0.82 23.85
CA GLN A 37 16.96 0.26 24.47
C GLN A 37 15.50 -0.16 24.65
N ILE A 38 14.98 0.03 25.85
CA ILE A 38 13.58 -0.24 26.21
C ILE A 38 13.05 0.99 26.95
N CYS A 39 11.94 1.56 26.49
CA CYS A 39 11.25 2.62 27.22
C CYS A 39 9.75 2.59 27.05
N GLU A 40 8.97 3.04 28.03
CA GLU A 40 7.52 3.16 27.86
C GLU A 40 7.23 4.33 26.90
N GLN A 41 7.78 5.52 27.19
CA GLN A 41 7.52 6.72 26.40
C GLN A 41 8.79 7.42 25.94
N ARG A 42 8.79 7.85 24.68
CA ARG A 42 9.85 8.66 24.07
C ARG A 42 9.27 9.88 23.37
N THR A 43 9.72 11.07 23.77
CA THR A 43 9.24 12.36 23.22
C THR A 43 10.39 13.27 22.84
N GLY A 44 10.45 13.74 21.59
CA GLY A 44 11.47 14.72 21.19
C GLY A 44 12.91 14.24 21.35
N ALA A 45 13.15 12.94 21.21
CA ALA A 45 14.41 12.30 21.57
C ALA A 45 15.00 11.52 20.40
N GLU A 46 16.31 11.59 20.24
CA GLU A 46 17.06 10.85 19.22
C GLU A 46 17.71 9.61 19.83
N SER A 47 17.85 8.56 19.03
CA SER A 47 18.26 7.26 19.58
C SER A 47 18.82 6.30 18.55
N ASP A 48 20.05 5.86 18.81
CA ASP A 48 20.74 4.85 18.02
C ASP A 48 20.87 3.56 18.80
N GLY A 49 20.46 2.46 18.17
CA GLY A 49 20.57 1.19 18.84
C GLY A 49 20.30 -0.02 18.00
N ARG A 50 20.88 -1.16 18.39
CA ARG A 50 20.69 -2.39 17.63
C ARG A 50 19.25 -2.90 17.76
N LEU A 51 18.70 -2.95 18.97
CA LEU A 51 17.30 -3.28 19.23
C LEU A 51 16.67 -2.16 20.05
N GLN A 52 15.53 -1.66 19.60
CA GLN A 52 14.75 -0.64 20.29
C GLN A 52 13.31 -1.13 20.48
N ILE A 53 12.80 -1.00 21.70
CA ILE A 53 11.42 -1.35 22.06
C ILE A 53 10.83 -0.14 22.78
N CYS A 54 9.67 0.34 22.33
CA CYS A 54 8.94 1.37 23.06
C CYS A 54 7.42 1.22 22.97
N GLU A 55 6.66 1.59 24.00
CA GLU A 55 5.21 1.61 23.88
C GLU A 55 4.82 2.81 22.99
N GLN A 56 5.24 4.01 23.36
CA GLN A 56 4.89 5.24 22.66
C GLN A 56 6.11 6.05 22.23
N ARG A 57 6.05 6.55 20.99
CA ARG A 57 7.04 7.45 20.43
C ARG A 57 6.37 8.65 19.76
N THR A 58 6.76 9.85 20.17
CA THR A 58 6.20 11.10 19.66
C THR A 58 7.30 12.09 19.28
N GLY A 59 7.32 12.59 18.04
CA GLY A 59 8.29 13.63 17.65
C GLY A 59 9.74 13.21 17.82
N ALA A 60 10.05 11.94 17.62
CA ALA A 60 11.35 11.35 17.96
C ALA A 60 11.94 10.61 16.77
N GLU A 61 13.26 10.66 16.67
CA GLU A 61 14.04 10.03 15.61
C GLU A 61 14.75 8.78 16.17
N SER A 62 14.87 7.75 15.35
CA SER A 62 15.67 6.59 15.77
C SER A 62 16.21 5.75 14.63
N ASP A 63 17.46 5.33 14.80
CA ASP A 63 18.08 4.37 13.90
C ASP A 63 18.38 3.05 14.61
N GLY A 64 18.02 1.95 13.95
CA GLY A 64 18.25 0.65 14.53
C GLY A 64 18.00 -0.55 13.67
N ARG A 65 18.60 -1.69 14.03
CA ARG A 65 18.41 -2.92 13.23
C ARG A 65 17.02 -3.52 13.40
N LEU A 66 16.49 -3.49 14.62
CA LEU A 66 15.14 -3.94 14.94
C LEU A 66 14.48 -2.87 15.80
N GLN A 67 13.30 -2.44 15.37
CA GLN A 67 12.49 -1.51 16.13
C GLN A 67 11.09 -2.10 16.32
N ILE A 68 10.61 -2.10 17.55
CA ILE A 68 9.27 -2.53 17.93
C ILE A 68 8.61 -1.38 18.66
N CYS A 69 7.40 -1.00 18.24
CA CYS A 69 6.65 0.06 18.90
C CYS A 69 5.16 -0.24 18.92
N GLU A 70 4.42 0.14 19.96
CA GLU A 70 2.96 0.10 19.89
C GLU A 70 2.47 1.29 19.06
N GLN A 71 2.84 2.52 19.44
CA GLN A 71 2.36 3.74 18.80
C GLN A 71 3.48 4.71 18.40
N ARG A 72 3.45 5.18 17.15
CA ARG A 72 4.33 6.23 16.61
C ARG A 72 3.51 7.40 16.08
N THR A 73 3.83 8.60 16.56
CA THR A 73 3.18 9.85 16.13
C THR A 73 4.22 10.89 15.75
N GLY A 74 4.19 11.39 14.51
CA GLY A 74 5.12 12.47 14.10
C GLY A 74 6.60 12.08 14.27
N ALA A 75 6.93 10.80 14.05
CA ALA A 75 8.24 10.24 14.38
C ALA A 75 8.91 9.69 13.12
N GLU A 76 10.24 9.77 13.09
CA GLU A 76 11.07 9.26 12.00
C GLU A 76 11.84 8.02 12.43
N SER A 77 12.11 7.12 11.49
CA SER A 77 12.85 5.90 11.82
C SER A 77 13.50 5.21 10.63
N ASP A 78 14.81 4.96 10.71
CA ASP A 78 15.49 4.01 9.82
C ASP A 78 15.75 2.69 10.54
N GLY A 79 15.35 1.59 9.90
CA GLY A 79 15.78 0.30 10.38
C GLY A 79 15.55 -0.88 9.47
N ARG A 80 16.35 -1.94 9.67
CA ARG A 80 16.22 -3.14 8.84
C ARG A 80 14.87 -3.84 8.99
N LEU A 81 14.40 -3.94 10.23
CA LEU A 81 13.14 -4.58 10.59
C LEU A 81 12.36 -3.64 11.51
N GLN A 82 11.15 -3.27 11.10
CA GLN A 82 10.28 -2.43 11.90
C GLN A 82 8.92 -3.10 12.09
N ILE A 83 8.47 -3.14 13.34
CA ILE A 83 7.14 -3.65 13.73
C ILE A 83 6.46 -2.53 14.52
N CYS A 84 5.23 -2.18 14.12
CA CYS A 84 4.44 -1.19 14.81
C CYS A 84 2.97 -1.59 14.86
N GLU A 85 2.24 -1.31 15.93
CA GLU A 85 0.78 -1.45 15.86
C GLU A 85 0.21 -0.26 15.09
N GLN A 86 0.50 0.97 15.53
CA GLN A 86 -0.08 2.19 14.94
C GLN A 86 0.97 3.22 14.55
N ARG A 87 0.82 3.80 13.36
CA ARG A 87 1.63 4.91 12.85
C ARG A 87 0.74 6.05 12.37
N ILE A 88 1.00 7.25 12.88
CA ILE A 88 0.23 8.46 12.57
C ILE A 88 1.21 9.58 12.20
N GLY A 89 1.14 10.10 10.98
CA GLY A 89 2.02 11.22 10.60
C GLY A 89 3.50 10.88 10.70
N ALA A 90 3.88 9.62 10.50
CA ALA A 90 5.22 9.12 10.79
C ALA A 90 5.92 8.65 9.51
N GLU A 91 7.24 8.83 9.48
CA GLU A 91 8.09 8.44 8.36
C GLU A 91 8.96 7.25 8.72
N SER A 92 9.23 6.40 7.73
CA SER A 92 10.00 5.18 7.98
C SER A 92 10.70 4.62 6.74
N ASP A 93 12.00 4.41 6.86
CA ASP A 93 12.77 3.60 5.91
C ASP A 93 13.11 2.24 6.54
N GLY A 94 12.85 1.17 5.81
CA GLY A 94 13.31 -0.12 6.24
C GLY A 94 13.15 -1.27 5.28
N ARG A 95 14.01 -2.27 5.41
CA ARG A 95 13.96 -3.44 4.52
C ARG A 95 12.68 -4.26 4.68
N LEU A 96 12.20 -4.44 5.91
CA LEU A 96 10.93 -5.11 6.22
C LEU A 96 10.16 -4.26 7.21
N GLN A 97 8.93 -3.92 6.84
CA GLN A 97 8.02 -3.19 7.71
C GLN A 97 6.72 -3.96 7.88
N ILE A 98 6.29 -4.12 9.12
CA ILE A 98 5.00 -4.72 9.50
C ILE A 98 4.27 -3.68 10.34
N CYS A 99 3.02 -3.37 9.98
CA CYS A 99 2.20 -2.41 10.71
C CYS A 99 0.74 -2.83 10.74
N GLU A 100 0.03 -2.75 11.87
CA GLU A 100 -1.42 -2.97 11.82
C GLU A 100 -2.09 -1.79 11.12
N GLN A 101 -1.87 -0.56 11.60
CA GLN A 101 -2.52 0.64 11.06
C GLN A 101 -1.55 1.77 10.72
N ARG A 102 -1.76 2.38 9.55
CA ARG A 102 -1.05 3.57 9.07
C ARG A 102 -2.01 4.66 8.64
N THR A 103 -1.84 5.84 9.21
CA THR A 103 -2.66 7.03 8.90
C THR A 103 -1.77 8.22 8.61
N GLY A 104 -1.87 8.80 7.41
CA GLY A 104 -1.07 9.99 7.07
C GLY A 104 0.43 9.73 7.15
N ALA A 105 0.89 8.50 6.87
CA ALA A 105 2.25 8.06 7.13
C ALA A 105 2.97 7.71 5.83
N GLU A 106 4.28 7.91 5.80
CA GLU A 106 5.14 7.63 4.65
C GLU A 106 6.09 6.47 4.96
N SER A 107 6.38 5.67 3.92
CA SER A 107 7.25 4.51 4.10
C SER A 107 7.97 4.06 2.84
N ASP A 108 9.29 3.95 2.90
CA ASP A 108 10.09 3.22 1.92
C ASP A 108 10.51 1.88 2.50
N GLY A 109 10.31 0.81 1.72
CA GLY A 109 10.85 -0.47 2.11
C GLY A 109 10.74 -1.58 1.10
N ARG A 110 11.69 -2.51 1.14
CA ARG A 110 11.68 -3.65 0.21
C ARG A 110 10.43 -4.52 0.37
N LEU A 111 9.99 -4.76 1.60
CA LEU A 111 8.85 -5.60 1.95
C LEU A 111 7.98 -4.84 2.94
N GLN A 112 6.72 -4.61 2.60
CA GLN A 112 5.78 -3.95 3.49
C GLN A 112 4.52 -4.79 3.64
N ILE A 113 4.10 -5.01 4.89
CA ILE A 113 2.88 -5.70 5.26
C ILE A 113 2.08 -4.77 6.16
N CYS A 114 0.81 -4.57 5.83
CA CYS A 114 -0.07 -3.73 6.63
C CYS A 114 -1.50 -4.28 6.69
N GLU A 115 -2.21 -4.13 7.80
CA GLU A 115 -3.65 -4.43 7.80
C GLU A 115 -4.42 -3.25 7.18
N GLN A 116 -4.19 -2.03 7.65
CA GLN A 116 -4.94 -0.85 7.19
C GLN A 116 -4.05 0.34 6.86
N ARG A 117 -4.31 0.95 5.70
CA ARG A 117 -3.67 2.20 5.25
C ARG A 117 -4.72 3.24 4.89
N ILE A 118 -4.60 4.42 5.50
CA ILE A 118 -5.50 5.55 5.31
C ILE A 118 -4.67 6.81 5.01
N GLY A 119 -4.82 7.41 3.84
CA GLY A 119 -4.08 8.65 3.53
C GLY A 119 -2.57 8.48 3.59
N ALA A 120 -2.05 7.29 3.27
CA ALA A 120 -0.66 6.92 3.49
C ALA A 120 0.06 6.65 2.17
N GLU A 121 1.33 7.02 2.12
CA GLU A 121 2.20 6.84 0.95
C GLU A 121 3.20 5.72 1.20
N SER A 122 3.53 4.98 0.13
CA SER A 122 4.41 3.82 0.29
C SER A 122 5.13 3.37 -0.95
N ASP A 123 6.45 3.28 -0.82
CA ASP A 123 7.33 2.82 -1.88
C ASP A 123 7.96 1.49 -1.49
N GLY A 124 7.85 0.51 -2.38
CA GLY A 124 8.41 -0.79 -2.03
C GLY A 124 8.35 -1.86 -3.08
N ARG A 125 9.29 -2.79 -3.00
CA ARG A 125 9.34 -3.88 -3.99
C ARG A 125 8.12 -4.80 -3.89
N LEU A 126 7.74 -5.18 -2.68
CA LEU A 126 6.58 -6.03 -2.40
C LEU A 126 5.72 -5.37 -1.33
N GLN A 127 4.45 -5.20 -1.64
CA GLN A 127 3.49 -4.62 -0.70
C GLN A 127 2.28 -5.52 -0.56
N ILE A 128 1.91 -5.83 0.67
CA ILE A 128 0.71 -6.57 1.04
C ILE A 128 -0.07 -5.69 2.00
N CYS A 129 -1.34 -5.45 1.69
CA CYS A 129 -2.22 -4.68 2.55
C CYS A 129 -3.56 -5.39 2.64
N GLU A 130 -4.21 -5.47 3.80
CA GLU A 130 -5.61 -5.88 3.78
C GLU A 130 -6.42 -4.73 3.17
N GLN A 131 -6.46 -3.56 3.79
CA GLN A 131 -7.31 -2.45 3.33
C GLN A 131 -6.53 -1.17 3.00
N ARG A 132 -6.89 -0.52 1.89
CA ARG A 132 -6.35 0.79 1.49
C ARG A 132 -7.46 1.79 1.19
N THR A 133 -7.38 2.96 1.80
CA THR A 133 -8.30 4.08 1.59
C THR A 133 -7.51 5.38 1.37
N GLY A 134 -7.70 6.05 0.24
CA GLY A 134 -7.04 7.35 0.02
C GLY A 134 -5.50 7.26 0.02
N ALA A 135 -4.94 6.12 -0.37
CA ALA A 135 -3.53 5.81 -0.19
C ALA A 135 -2.81 5.68 -1.55
N GLU A 136 -1.55 6.08 -1.58
CA GLU A 136 -0.69 6.01 -2.76
C GLU A 136 0.38 4.93 -2.57
N SER A 137 0.76 4.27 -3.67
CA SER A 137 1.72 3.19 -3.56
C SER A 137 2.45 2.83 -4.85
N ASP A 138 3.76 2.80 -4.75
CA ASP A 138 4.63 2.40 -5.85
C ASP A 138 5.37 1.10 -5.54
N GLY A 139 5.28 0.14 -6.46
CA GLY A 139 5.96 -1.11 -6.22
C GLY A 139 5.97 -2.14 -7.32
N ARG A 140 6.85 -3.15 -7.19
CA ARG A 140 6.92 -4.20 -8.23
C ARG A 140 5.73 -5.13 -8.17
N LEU A 141 5.42 -5.67 -6.98
CA LEU A 141 4.23 -6.49 -6.77
C LEU A 141 3.41 -5.87 -5.64
N GLN A 142 2.11 -5.73 -5.86
CA GLN A 142 1.18 -5.25 -4.85
C GLN A 142 -0.03 -6.19 -4.74
N ILE A 143 -0.45 -6.48 -3.51
CA ILE A 143 -1.61 -7.32 -3.17
C ILE A 143 -2.49 -6.54 -2.18
N CYS A 144 -3.81 -6.48 -2.42
CA CYS A 144 -4.73 -5.75 -1.54
C CYS A 144 -6.19 -6.23 -1.56
N GLU A 145 -6.87 -6.24 -0.41
CA GLU A 145 -8.23 -6.78 -0.21
C GLU A 145 -9.03 -5.95 0.83
N PRO A 146 -9.58 -4.73 0.54
CA PRO A 146 -9.84 -4.01 -0.73
C PRO A 146 -9.12 -2.65 -0.90
N ARG A 147 -9.34 -1.98 -2.05
CA ARG A 147 -8.84 -0.61 -2.37
C ARG A 147 -9.96 0.38 -2.68
N THR A 148 -9.94 1.54 -2.02
CA THR A 148 -10.91 2.64 -2.23
C THR A 148 -10.21 3.98 -2.37
N GLY A 149 -10.48 4.76 -3.42
CA GLY A 149 -9.91 6.11 -3.56
C GLY A 149 -8.38 6.12 -3.58
N ALA A 150 -7.75 5.06 -4.09
CA ALA A 150 -6.32 4.82 -3.95
C ALA A 150 -5.64 4.83 -5.32
N GLU A 151 -4.40 5.31 -5.34
CA GLU A 151 -3.54 5.32 -6.53
C GLU A 151 -2.43 4.28 -6.38
N SER A 152 -2.04 3.67 -7.50
CA SER A 152 -1.00 2.65 -7.44
C SER A 152 -0.30 2.39 -8.75
N ASP A 153 1.03 2.44 -8.70
CA ASP A 153 1.87 2.10 -9.84
C ASP A 153 2.68 0.84 -9.56
N GLY A 154 2.61 -0.11 -10.50
CA GLY A 154 3.38 -1.32 -10.33
C GLY A 154 3.37 -2.33 -11.45
N ARG A 155 4.39 -3.19 -11.46
CA ARG A 155 4.51 -4.20 -12.52
C ARG A 155 3.39 -5.25 -12.45
N LEU A 156 3.01 -5.67 -11.26
CA LEU A 156 1.97 -6.64 -11.02
C LEU A 156 1.11 -6.19 -9.86
N GLN A 157 -0.19 -6.12 -10.08
CA GLN A 157 -1.15 -5.74 -9.06
C GLN A 157 -2.27 -6.78 -8.98
N ILE A 158 -2.56 -7.22 -7.76
CA ILE A 158 -3.66 -8.14 -7.45
C ILE A 158 -4.57 -7.45 -6.44
N CYS A 159 -5.88 -7.46 -6.69
CA CYS A 159 -6.84 -6.97 -5.74
C CYS A 159 -8.13 -7.80 -5.67
N GLU A 160 -8.80 -7.84 -4.53
CA GLU A 160 -10.17 -8.35 -4.48
C GLU A 160 -11.12 -7.31 -5.08
N GLN A 161 -11.12 -6.09 -4.53
CA GLN A 161 -12.01 -5.02 -4.94
C GLN A 161 -11.28 -3.68 -5.13
N ARG A 162 -11.69 -2.93 -6.16
CA ARG A 162 -11.26 -1.56 -6.44
C ARG A 162 -12.46 -0.65 -6.66
N THR A 163 -12.55 0.43 -5.89
CA THR A 163 -13.60 1.45 -6.01
C THR A 163 -12.99 2.84 -6.08
N GLY A 164 -13.31 3.63 -7.12
CA GLY A 164 -12.82 5.01 -7.21
C GLY A 164 -11.30 5.10 -7.25
N ALA A 165 -10.63 4.12 -7.85
CA ALA A 165 -9.18 3.94 -7.74
C ALA A 165 -8.50 4.01 -9.11
N GLU A 166 -7.26 4.50 -9.14
CA GLU A 166 -6.43 4.62 -10.33
C GLU A 166 -5.24 3.65 -10.24
N SER A 167 -4.79 3.16 -11.39
CA SER A 167 -3.68 2.21 -11.41
C SER A 167 -2.97 2.08 -12.75
N ASP A 168 -1.65 2.29 -12.77
CA ASP A 168 -0.80 1.85 -13.89
C ASP A 168 -0.07 0.55 -13.56
N GLY A 169 -0.15 -0.41 -14.48
CA GLY A 169 0.69 -1.58 -14.35
C GLY A 169 0.74 -2.53 -15.54
N ARG A 170 1.85 -3.27 -15.64
CA ARG A 170 2.00 -4.24 -16.74
C ARG A 170 0.98 -5.37 -16.67
N LEU A 171 0.66 -5.86 -15.48
CA LEU A 171 -0.33 -6.91 -15.26
C LEU A 171 -1.21 -6.57 -14.07
N GLN A 172 -2.52 -6.52 -14.29
CA GLN A 172 -3.51 -6.22 -13.26
C GLN A 172 -4.55 -7.33 -13.20
N ILE A 173 -4.82 -7.85 -11.99
CA ILE A 173 -5.83 -8.86 -11.71
C ILE A 173 -6.73 -8.32 -10.61
N CYS A 174 -8.04 -8.24 -10.85
CA CYS A 174 -8.99 -7.85 -9.81
C CYS A 174 -10.31 -8.61 -9.90
N GLU A 175 -10.93 -8.99 -8.79
CA GLU A 175 -12.27 -9.62 -8.87
C GLU A 175 -13.32 -8.59 -9.27
N GLN A 176 -13.35 -7.43 -8.59
CA GLN A 176 -14.34 -6.39 -8.84
C GLN A 176 -13.74 -4.99 -9.01
N ARG A 177 -14.26 -4.24 -9.98
CA ARG A 177 -13.90 -2.83 -10.24
C ARG A 177 -15.13 -1.95 -10.43
N THR A 178 -15.18 -0.84 -9.69
CA THR A 178 -16.27 0.15 -9.76
C THR A 178 -15.71 1.56 -9.83
N GLY A 179 -16.07 2.36 -10.84
CA GLY A 179 -15.64 3.77 -10.90
C GLY A 179 -14.13 3.93 -10.94
N ALA A 180 -13.41 3.04 -11.63
CA ALA A 180 -11.95 2.91 -11.51
C ALA A 180 -11.27 3.03 -12.87
N GLU A 181 -10.13 3.71 -12.89
CA GLU A 181 -9.29 3.91 -14.08
C GLU A 181 -8.08 2.99 -14.03
N SER A 182 -7.63 2.52 -15.20
CA SER A 182 -6.43 1.69 -15.24
C SER A 182 -5.75 1.63 -16.59
N ASP A 183 -4.43 1.74 -16.54
CA ASP A 183 -3.58 1.58 -17.70
C ASP A 183 -2.70 0.36 -17.54
N GLY A 184 -2.66 -0.49 -18.57
CA GLY A 184 -1.85 -1.68 -18.46
C GLY A 184 -1.78 -2.60 -19.66
N ARG A 185 -0.68 -3.35 -19.76
CA ARG A 185 -0.50 -4.27 -20.89
C ARG A 185 -1.50 -5.43 -20.86
N LEU A 186 -1.73 -6.01 -19.68
CA LEU A 186 -2.62 -7.14 -19.46
C LEU A 186 -3.54 -6.84 -18.28
N GLN A 187 -4.85 -6.91 -18.49
CA GLN A 187 -5.83 -6.73 -17.42
C GLN A 187 -6.79 -7.91 -17.38
N ILE A 188 -7.01 -8.46 -16.19
CA ILE A 188 -7.96 -9.54 -15.92
C ILE A 188 -8.91 -9.06 -14.83
N CYS A 189 -10.22 -9.15 -15.09
CA CYS A 189 -11.21 -8.76 -14.09
C CYS A 189 -12.51 -9.54 -14.21
N GLU A 190 -13.08 -10.01 -13.10
CA GLU A 190 -14.35 -10.72 -13.17
C GLU A 190 -15.52 -9.77 -13.41
N GLN A 191 -15.60 -8.65 -12.68
CA GLN A 191 -16.72 -7.71 -12.75
C GLN A 191 -16.26 -6.25 -12.85
N ARG A 192 -16.90 -5.51 -13.76
CA ARG A 192 -16.60 -4.09 -14.03
C ARG A 192 -17.88 -3.26 -14.13
N THR A 193 -17.88 -2.09 -13.50
CA THR A 193 -18.96 -1.10 -13.59
C THR A 193 -18.40 0.31 -13.62
N GLY A 194 -18.71 1.11 -14.65
CA GLY A 194 -18.25 2.51 -14.72
C GLY A 194 -16.73 2.62 -14.71
N VAL A 195 -16.03 1.82 -15.51
CA VAL A 195 -14.56 1.79 -15.55
C VAL A 195 -14.05 2.31 -16.88
N GLU A 196 -12.91 2.98 -16.83
CA GLU A 196 -12.10 3.35 -17.99
C GLU A 196 -10.81 2.52 -17.94
N SER A 197 -10.37 2.00 -19.08
CA SER A 197 -9.24 1.08 -19.11
C SER A 197 -8.52 1.04 -20.46
N ASP A 198 -7.24 1.39 -20.45
CA ASP A 198 -6.41 1.30 -21.65
C ASP A 198 -5.44 0.13 -21.54
N GLY A 199 -5.48 -0.74 -22.54
CA GLY A 199 -4.60 -1.90 -22.48
C GLY A 199 -4.53 -2.79 -23.70
N ARG A 200 -3.37 -3.45 -23.85
CA ARG A 200 -3.13 -4.29 -25.04
C ARG A 200 -4.02 -5.53 -25.07
N LEU A 201 -4.27 -6.14 -23.92
CA LEU A 201 -5.17 -7.29 -23.78
C LEU A 201 -5.97 -7.15 -22.49
N GLN A 202 -7.30 -7.30 -22.60
CA GLN A 202 -8.21 -7.28 -21.47
C GLN A 202 -9.09 -8.54 -21.52
N ILE A 203 -9.27 -9.19 -20.36
CA ILE A 203 -10.11 -10.38 -20.17
C ILE A 203 -11.11 -10.06 -19.05
N CYS A 204 -12.39 -9.94 -19.39
CA CYS A 204 -13.43 -9.68 -18.40
C CYS A 204 -14.76 -10.37 -18.71
N GLU A 205 -15.54 -10.70 -17.68
CA GLU A 205 -16.97 -10.93 -17.85
C GLU A 205 -17.70 -9.58 -17.91
N PRO A 206 -18.67 -9.38 -18.84
CA PRO A 206 -19.26 -8.07 -19.04
C PRO A 206 -20.25 -7.72 -17.91
N ARG A 207 -20.06 -6.55 -17.30
CA ARG A 207 -21.13 -5.77 -16.64
C ARG A 207 -21.00 -4.27 -16.98
N THR A 208 -22.04 -3.54 -16.65
CA THR A 208 -22.58 -2.32 -17.28
C THR A 208 -21.64 -1.10 -17.40
N ARG A 209 -21.71 -0.36 -18.53
CA ARG A 209 -21.04 0.94 -18.79
C ARG A 209 -19.52 0.91 -18.54
N ALA A 210 -18.78 0.18 -19.35
CA ALA A 210 -17.32 0.19 -19.35
C ALA A 210 -16.82 0.74 -20.69
N GLU A 211 -15.81 1.62 -20.65
CA GLU A 211 -15.09 2.11 -21.82
C GLU A 211 -13.68 1.50 -21.83
N SER A 212 -13.18 1.11 -23.00
CA SER A 212 -11.88 0.45 -23.11
C SER A 212 -11.25 0.65 -24.47
N ASP A 213 -10.01 1.15 -24.49
CA ASP A 213 -9.20 1.25 -25.70
C ASP A 213 -8.09 0.19 -25.71
N GLY A 214 -8.31 -0.86 -26.53
CA GLY A 214 -7.47 -2.05 -26.51
C GLY A 214 -7.86 -3.16 -27.49
N ARG A 215 -6.97 -4.16 -27.67
CA ARG A 215 -7.28 -5.37 -28.46
C ARG A 215 -7.95 -6.39 -27.54
N LEU A 216 -9.28 -6.30 -27.43
CA LEU A 216 -10.08 -7.10 -26.52
C LEU A 216 -10.17 -8.58 -26.96
N ARG A 217 -10.03 -9.50 -26.01
CA ARG A 217 -10.37 -10.92 -26.16
C ARG A 217 -11.41 -11.27 -25.10
N TYR A 218 -12.67 -11.31 -25.52
CA TYR A 218 -13.77 -11.73 -24.66
C TYR A 218 -13.80 -13.25 -24.54
N VAL A 219 -14.05 -13.75 -23.33
CA VAL A 219 -14.37 -15.16 -23.08
C VAL A 219 -15.65 -15.18 -22.26
N SER A 220 -16.80 -15.01 -22.91
CA SER A 220 -18.03 -15.56 -22.32
C SER A 220 -18.04 -17.06 -22.62
N ARG A 221 -18.57 -17.85 -21.69
CA ARG A 221 -18.68 -19.32 -21.78
C ARG A 221 -19.03 -19.77 -23.22
N GLY A 222 -17.99 -20.18 -23.97
CA GLY A 222 -18.12 -20.86 -25.26
C GLY A 222 -17.60 -20.17 -26.54
N GLN A 223 -17.29 -18.86 -26.60
CA GLN A 223 -16.78 -18.27 -27.85
C GLN A 223 -15.77 -17.13 -27.63
N VAL A 224 -14.55 -17.32 -28.15
CA VAL A 224 -13.51 -16.27 -28.21
C VAL A 224 -13.81 -15.36 -29.41
N GLN A 225 -14.42 -14.20 -29.17
CA GLN A 225 -14.58 -13.17 -30.20
C GLN A 225 -13.49 -12.11 -30.07
N ARG A 226 -12.82 -11.81 -31.18
CA ARG A 226 -11.81 -10.76 -31.30
C ARG A 226 -12.52 -9.46 -31.69
N VAL A 227 -12.51 -8.46 -30.82
CA VAL A 227 -13.05 -7.13 -31.12
C VAL A 227 -11.88 -6.15 -31.31
N MET A 228 -11.98 -5.28 -32.31
CA MET A 228 -10.99 -4.22 -32.57
C MET A 228 -11.43 -2.89 -31.93
N ALA A 229 -10.45 -2.04 -31.64
CA ALA A 229 -10.52 -0.83 -30.81
C ALA A 229 -11.69 0.11 -31.14
N GLY A 230 -12.28 0.73 -30.09
CA GLY A 230 -13.31 1.78 -30.19
C GLY A 230 -14.76 1.37 -29.87
N CYS A 231 -15.01 0.32 -29.07
CA CYS A 231 -16.37 -0.11 -28.74
C CYS A 231 -16.84 0.44 -27.39
N ARG A 232 -17.80 1.37 -27.41
CA ARG A 232 -18.51 1.88 -26.22
C ARG A 232 -19.71 0.95 -25.92
N TYR A 233 -19.78 0.36 -24.72
CA TYR A 233 -20.87 -0.58 -24.36
C TYR A 233 -21.86 0.04 -23.36
N VAL A 234 -23.09 0.33 -23.80
CA VAL A 234 -24.19 0.76 -22.94
C VAL A 234 -25.07 -0.45 -22.63
N SER A 235 -25.33 -0.72 -21.35
CA SER A 235 -26.13 -1.89 -20.95
C SER A 235 -27.62 -1.71 -21.20
N ARG A 236 -28.24 -2.81 -21.64
CA ARG A 236 -29.68 -3.04 -21.89
C ARG A 236 -30.29 -2.22 -23.02
N GLY A 237 -30.06 -2.74 -24.24
CA GLY A 237 -30.87 -2.44 -25.42
C GLY A 237 -30.12 -2.64 -26.73
N GLN A 238 -29.61 -3.86 -26.99
CA GLN A 238 -28.97 -4.28 -28.25
C GLN A 238 -27.70 -3.51 -28.67
N VAL A 239 -26.58 -4.24 -28.79
CA VAL A 239 -25.36 -3.71 -29.41
C VAL A 239 -25.61 -3.50 -30.90
N GLN A 240 -25.76 -2.24 -31.32
CA GLN A 240 -25.61 -1.84 -32.71
C GLN A 240 -24.13 -1.56 -33.01
N ARG A 241 -23.71 -2.06 -34.18
CA ARG A 241 -22.35 -1.99 -34.74
C ARG A 241 -22.04 -0.58 -35.26
N VAL A 242 -20.81 -0.09 -35.08
CA VAL A 242 -20.33 1.16 -35.73
C VAL A 242 -18.88 0.95 -36.18
N MET A 243 -18.44 1.11 -37.44
CA MET A 243 -19.15 1.33 -38.71
C MET A 243 -18.27 0.81 -39.87
N THR A 244 -18.60 -0.34 -40.45
CA THR A 244 -18.65 -0.60 -41.91
C THR A 244 -19.17 -2.03 -42.13
N GLY A 245 -20.33 -2.12 -42.79
CA GLY A 245 -20.87 -3.34 -43.37
C GLY A 245 -21.82 -4.17 -42.48
N CYS A 246 -23.05 -3.70 -42.26
CA CYS A 246 -24.17 -4.55 -41.84
C CYS A 246 -25.40 -4.28 -42.71
N ARG A 247 -25.94 -5.32 -43.36
CA ARG A 247 -27.31 -5.36 -43.89
C ARG A 247 -28.22 -6.04 -42.86
N TYR A 248 -29.46 -5.59 -42.79
CA TYR A 248 -30.54 -6.25 -42.06
C TYR A 248 -31.47 -6.98 -43.02
N VAL A 249 -32.06 -8.07 -42.55
CA VAL A 249 -33.25 -8.71 -43.16
C VAL A 249 -34.34 -8.68 -42.09
N SER A 250 -35.44 -7.99 -42.35
CA SER A 250 -36.67 -8.06 -41.56
C SER A 250 -37.50 -9.25 -42.03
N ARG A 251 -38.12 -9.98 -41.09
CA ARG A 251 -39.30 -10.80 -41.38
C ARG A 251 -40.52 -10.01 -40.92
N GLU A 252 -41.36 -9.74 -41.93
CA GLU A 252 -42.71 -9.16 -42.02
C GLU A 252 -43.19 -8.22 -40.90
#